data_AF-A0A3B0V412-F1
#
_entry.id   AF-A0A3B0V412-F1
#
_cell.length_a   1.000
_cell.length_b   1.000
_cell.length_c   1.000
_cell.angle_alpha   90.00
_cell.angle_beta   90.00
_cell.angle_gamma   90.00
#
_symmetry.space_group_name_H-M   'P 1'
#
loop_
_entity.id
_entity.type
_entity.pdbx_description
1 polymer ?
#
loop_
_entity_poly.entity_id
_entity_poly.type
_entity_poly.pdbx_seq_one_letter_code
_entity_poly.pdbx_strand_id
1 'polypeptide(L)' 'MALFKHVNELLVAGEQLPVKNRDHILTGNWKGHRECHIEPDWLLIYRVNEVEKEIEYV' A
#
# COMPACT_ATOMS: atom_id res chain seq x y z
N MET A 1 6.21 -12.09 -8.54
CA MET A 1 5.30 -11.27 -9.37
C MET A 1 3.82 -11.39 -8.97
N ALA A 2 3.29 -12.59 -8.66
CA ALA A 2 1.86 -12.75 -8.32
C ALA A 2 1.41 -12.07 -7.02
N LEU A 3 2.28 -12.02 -5.98
CA LEU A 3 1.92 -11.44 -4.68
C LEU A 3 1.69 -9.92 -4.74
N PHE A 4 2.64 -9.18 -5.33
CA PHE A 4 2.46 -7.74 -5.58
C PHE A 4 1.20 -7.46 -6.39
N LYS A 5 0.95 -8.25 -7.45
CA LYS A 5 -0.22 -8.06 -8.32
C LYS A 5 -1.53 -8.12 -7.52
N HIS A 6 -1.66 -9.12 -6.63
CA HIS A 6 -2.86 -9.25 -5.79
C HIS A 6 -3.03 -8.06 -4.83
N VAL A 7 -1.94 -7.62 -4.19
CA VAL A 7 -1.97 -6.44 -3.31
C VAL A 7 -2.37 -5.19 -4.10
N ASN A 8 -1.77 -4.97 -5.28
CA ASN A 8 -2.08 -3.86 -6.17
C ASN A 8 -3.56 -3.87 -6.61
N GLU A 9 -4.12 -5.03 -6.94
CA GLU A 9 -5.54 -5.15 -7.32
C GLU A 9 -6.48 -4.68 -6.20
N LEU A 10 -6.21 -5.10 -4.96
CA LEU A 10 -6.99 -4.65 -3.79
C LEU A 10 -6.84 -3.14 -3.56
N LEU A 11 -5.61 -2.64 -3.64
CA LEU A 11 -5.31 -1.22 -3.48
C LEU A 11 -6.06 -0.38 -4.52
N VAL A 12 -5.95 -0.73 -5.80
CA VAL A 12 -6.62 -0.01 -6.91
C VAL A 12 -8.15 -0.11 -6.79
N ALA A 13 -8.68 -1.21 -6.27
CA ALA A 13 -10.10 -1.36 -6.00
C ALA A 13 -10.59 -0.56 -4.77
N GLY A 14 -9.68 0.03 -3.98
CA GLY A 14 -10.00 0.68 -2.71
C GLY A 14 -10.44 -0.30 -1.62
N GLU A 15 -10.10 -1.58 -1.77
CA GLU A 15 -10.41 -2.63 -0.80
C GLU A 15 -9.39 -2.66 0.34
N GLN A 16 -9.82 -3.13 1.50
CA GLN A 16 -8.92 -3.30 2.63
C GLN A 16 -7.92 -4.42 2.37
N LEU A 17 -6.64 -4.14 2.66
CA LEU A 17 -5.62 -5.16 2.62
C LEU A 17 -5.81 -6.19 3.75
N PRO A 18 -5.49 -7.48 3.51
CA PRO A 18 -5.50 -8.49 4.55
C PRO A 18 -4.62 -8.10 5.74
N VAL A 19 -5.03 -8.48 6.95
CA VAL A 19 -4.31 -8.15 8.20
C VAL A 19 -2.83 -8.57 8.17
N LYS A 20 -2.50 -9.66 7.46
CA LYS A 20 -1.11 -10.14 7.29
C LYS A 20 -0.19 -9.13 6.58
N ASN A 21 -0.75 -8.24 5.75
CA ASN A 21 -0.01 -7.21 5.04
C ASN A 21 0.36 -6.04 5.96
N ARG A 22 -0.18 -5.97 7.19
CA ARG A 22 0.18 -4.98 8.22
C ARG A 22 0.18 -3.54 7.69
N ASP A 23 -0.81 -3.20 6.86
CA ASP A 23 -0.92 -1.87 6.29
C ASP A 23 -1.09 -0.80 7.38
N HIS A 24 -0.22 0.21 7.37
CA HIS A 24 -0.27 1.31 8.34
C HIS A 24 0.24 2.63 7.74
N ILE A 25 -0.22 3.74 8.33
CA ILE A 25 0.22 5.08 7.97
C ILE A 25 1.66 5.30 8.48
N LEU A 26 2.51 5.88 7.66
CA LEU A 26 3.84 6.33 8.04
C LEU A 26 3.80 7.73 8.67
N THR A 27 4.79 8.01 9.52
CA THR A 27 4.89 9.29 10.25
C THR A 27 6.17 10.04 9.88
N GLY A 28 6.33 11.27 10.41
CA GLY A 28 7.51 12.11 10.12
C GLY A 28 7.57 12.55 8.66
N ASN A 29 8.75 12.39 8.04
CA ASN A 29 8.97 12.79 6.63
C ASN A 29 8.11 12.01 5.63
N TRP A 30 7.57 10.88 6.05
CA TRP A 30 6.70 10.03 5.24
C TRP A 30 5.20 10.25 5.53
N LYS A 31 4.85 11.32 6.28
CA LYS A 31 3.45 11.64 6.57
C LYS A 31 2.61 11.69 5.29
N GLY A 32 1.50 10.96 5.30
CA GLY A 32 0.60 10.82 4.14
C GLY A 32 0.90 9.59 3.27
N HIS A 33 2.02 8.90 3.51
CA HIS A 33 2.28 7.59 2.92
C HIS A 33 1.79 6.47 3.85
N ARG A 34 1.65 5.30 3.27
CA ARG A 34 1.36 4.03 3.94
C ARG A 34 2.46 3.03 3.59
N GLU A 35 2.67 2.07 4.48
CA GLU A 35 3.55 0.94 4.26
C GLU A 35 2.78 -0.35 4.50
N CYS A 36 2.98 -1.34 3.65
CA CYS A 36 2.49 -2.69 3.87
C CYS A 36 3.55 -3.73 3.49
N HIS A 37 3.46 -4.91 4.10
CA HIS A 37 4.29 -6.07 3.81
C HIS A 37 3.65 -6.89 2.68
N ILE A 38 4.37 -7.08 1.58
CA ILE A 38 4.04 -8.10 0.57
C ILE A 38 4.58 -9.46 1.05
N GLU A 39 5.81 -9.46 1.58
CA GLU A 39 6.51 -10.55 2.24
C GLU A 39 7.34 -9.99 3.42
N PRO A 40 7.92 -10.82 4.31
CA PRO A 40 8.65 -10.32 5.48
C PRO A 40 9.71 -9.25 5.18
N ASP A 41 10.49 -9.42 4.11
CA ASP A 41 11.53 -8.48 3.67
C ASP A 41 11.14 -7.69 2.41
N TRP A 42 9.87 -7.70 2.04
CA TRP A 42 9.35 -6.97 0.89
C TRP A 42 8.24 -6.02 1.32
N LEU A 43 8.63 -4.76 1.51
CA LEU A 43 7.74 -3.67 1.87
C LEU A 43 7.31 -2.92 0.61
N LEU A 44 6.05 -2.48 0.59
CA LEU A 44 5.51 -1.55 -0.38
C LEU A 44 5.13 -0.27 0.34
N ILE A 45 5.74 0.84 -0.09
CA ILE A 45 5.36 2.18 0.36
C ILE A 45 4.53 2.83 -0.74
N TYR A 46 3.38 3.38 -0.37
CA TYR A 46 2.46 3.98 -1.32
C TYR A 46 1.69 5.15 -0.71
N ARG A 47 1.10 5.97 -1.58
CA ARG A 47 0.15 7.03 -1.22
C ARG A 47 -1.09 6.90 -2.08
N VAL A 48 -2.26 7.13 -1.48
CA VAL A 48 -3.54 7.17 -2.19
C VAL A 48 -3.91 8.63 -2.41
N ASN A 49 -4.12 9.01 -3.67
CA ASN A 49 -4.72 10.27 -4.04
C ASN A 49 -6.23 10.09 -4.14
N GLU A 50 -6.96 10.53 -3.10
CA GLU A 50 -8.41 10.39 -3.01
C GLU A 50 -9.19 11.17 -4.08
N VAL A 51 -8.58 12.22 -4.65
CA VAL A 51 -9.23 13.07 -5.66
C VAL A 51 -9.19 12.39 -7.03
N GLU A 52 -8.02 11.91 -7.42
CA GLU A 52 -7.78 11.32 -8.74
C GLU A 52 -7.94 9.79 -8.72
N LYS A 53 -8.12 9.20 -7.53
CA LYS A 53 -8.17 7.74 -7.29
C LYS A 53 -6.92 7.03 -7.80
N GLU A 54 -5.78 7.68 -7.65
CA GLU A 54 -4.49 7.17 -8.09
C GLU A 54 -3.67 6.66 -6.91
N ILE A 55 -2.80 5.69 -7.21
CA ILE A 55 -1.86 5.15 -6.24
C ILE A 55 -0.46 5.45 -6.71
N GLU A 56 0.25 6.21 -5.88
CA GLU A 56 1.63 6.57 -6.10
C GLU A 56 2.51 5.60 -5.30
N TYR A 57 3.39 4.89 -6.00
CA TYR A 57 4.36 3.98 -5.39
C TYR A 57 5.70 4.70 -5.21
N VAL A 58 6.40 4.37 -4.12
CA VAL A 58 7.75 4.86 -3.80
C VAL A 58 8.78 3.77 -4.07
#